data_AF-F3G6A9-F1
#
_entry.id   AF-F3G6A9-F1
#
_cell.length_a   1.000
_cell.length_b   1.000
_cell.length_c   1.000
_cell.angle_alpha   90.00
_cell.angle_beta   90.00
_cell.angle_gamma   90.00
#
_symmetry.space_group_name_H-M   'P 1'
#
loop_
_entity.id
_entity.type
_entity.pdbx_description
1 polymer ?
#
loop_
_entity_poly.entity_id
_entity_poly.type
_entity_poly.pdbx_seq_one_letter_code
_entity_poly.pdbx_strand_id
1 'polypeptide(L)' 'MEAPEVLVLQASYTNPVHADAIGFVLNEYAMDAMGTGRPLSSDTRRQLAIELSKRPYAFSVLAFISGAP' A
#
# COMPACT_ATOMS: atom_id res chain seq x y z
N MET A 1 23.08 -16.72 6.76
CA MET A 1 22.06 -16.12 5.88
C MET A 1 21.82 -14.73 6.45
N GLU A 2 22.18 -13.67 5.74
CA GLU A 2 21.88 -12.31 6.19
C GLU A 2 20.37 -12.10 6.11
N ALA A 3 19.77 -11.50 7.14
CA ALA A 3 18.37 -11.12 7.10
C ALA A 3 18.20 -9.98 6.07
N PRO A 4 17.13 -10.01 5.25
CA PRO A 4 16.90 -8.93 4.30
C PRO A 4 16.71 -7.60 5.04
N GLU A 5 17.15 -6.50 4.44
CA GLU A 5 16.91 -5.16 4.98
C GLU A 5 15.41 -4.86 4.95
N VAL A 6 14.84 -4.58 6.12
CA VAL A 6 13.42 -4.24 6.28
C VAL A 6 13.30 -2.81 6.82
N LEU A 7 12.62 -1.96 6.07
CA LEU A 7 12.26 -0.61 6.49
C LEU A 7 10.76 -0.55 6.77
N VAL A 8 10.39 -0.33 8.03
CA VAL A 8 8.98 -0.11 8.42
C VAL A 8 8.78 1.36 8.71
N LEU A 9 7.78 1.96 8.08
CA LEU A 9 7.46 3.38 8.25
C LEU A 9 5.96 3.63 8.25
N GLN A 10 5.55 4.73 8.89
CA GLN A 10 4.20 5.25 8.72
C GLN A 10 4.08 5.91 7.35
N ALA A 11 3.11 5.48 6.56
CA ALA A 11 2.89 6.01 5.23
C ALA A 11 2.40 7.45 5.29
N SER A 12 3.04 8.31 4.52
CA SER A 12 2.50 9.61 4.14
C SER A 12 1.67 9.48 2.87
N TYR A 13 0.36 9.72 2.94
CA TYR A 13 -0.53 9.63 1.78
C TYR A 13 -0.28 10.67 0.68
N THR A 14 0.48 11.73 0.99
CA THR A 14 0.89 12.75 0.01
C THR A 14 2.22 12.42 -0.67
N ASN A 15 2.94 11.41 -0.19
CA ASN A 15 4.15 10.92 -0.85
C ASN A 15 3.74 9.93 -1.97
N PRO A 16 4.09 10.19 -3.23
CA PRO A 16 3.69 9.34 -4.36
C PRO A 16 4.22 7.90 -4.23
N VAL A 17 5.42 7.70 -3.69
CA VAL A 17 5.99 6.34 -3.49
C VAL A 17 5.15 5.55 -2.49
N HIS A 18 4.72 6.18 -1.40
CA HIS A 18 3.87 5.52 -0.41
C HIS A 18 2.45 5.29 -0.95
N ALA A 19 1.89 6.25 -1.68
CA ALA A 19 0.58 6.14 -2.28
C ALA A 19 0.52 4.95 -3.28
N ASP A 20 1.53 4.83 -4.13
CA ASP A 20 1.64 3.72 -5.09
C ASP A 20 1.85 2.39 -4.36
N ALA A 21 2.69 2.35 -3.32
CA ALA A 21 2.90 1.17 -2.49
C ALA A 21 1.59 0.67 -1.83
N ILE A 22 0.79 1.58 -1.26
CA ILE A 22 -0.52 1.24 -0.69
C ILE A 22 -1.44 0.63 -1.77
N GLY A 23 -1.50 1.28 -2.94
CA GLY A 23 -2.32 0.79 -4.05
C GLY A 23 -1.83 -0.55 -4.62
N PHE A 24 -0.53 -0.82 -4.57
CA PHE A 24 0.07 -2.10 -4.95
C PHE A 24 -0.30 -3.21 -3.96
N VAL A 25 0.02 -3.04 -2.67
CA VAL A 25 -0.21 -4.07 -1.64
C VAL A 25 -1.69 -4.44 -1.53
N LEU A 26 -2.59 -3.45 -1.56
CA LEU A 26 -4.04 -3.72 -1.52
C LEU A 26 -4.55 -4.40 -2.79
N ASN A 27 -3.93 -4.15 -3.95
CA ASN A 27 -4.26 -4.86 -5.17
C ASN A 27 -3.82 -6.32 -5.11
N GLU A 28 -2.61 -6.60 -4.64
CA GLU A 28 -2.12 -7.98 -4.44
C GLU A 28 -3.06 -8.74 -3.49
N TYR A 29 -3.45 -8.11 -2.37
CA TYR A 29 -4.42 -8.69 -1.45
C TYR A 29 -5.78 -8.96 -2.11
N ALA A 30 -6.29 -8.04 -2.94
CA ALA A 30 -7.58 -8.21 -3.62
C ALA A 30 -7.58 -9.35 -4.64
N MET A 31 -6.43 -9.66 -5.24
CA MET A 31 -6.23 -10.73 -6.21
C MET A 31 -6.01 -12.10 -5.58
N ASP A 32 -5.59 -12.17 -4.31
CA ASP A 32 -5.36 -13.43 -3.60
C ASP A 32 -6.67 -14.14 -3.21
N ALA A 33 -6.57 -15.41 -2.81
CA ALA A 33 -7.66 -16.28 -2.38
C ALA A 33 -8.45 -15.74 -1.17
N MET A 34 -7.80 -14.93 -0.33
CA MET A 34 -8.45 -14.23 0.80
C MET A 34 -9.14 -12.92 0.36
N GLY A 35 -8.87 -12.47 -0.86
CA GLY A 35 -9.47 -11.30 -1.48
C GLY A 35 -10.70 -11.64 -2.32
N THR A 36 -10.92 -10.85 -3.36
CA THR A 36 -12.04 -11.05 -4.31
C THR A 36 -11.63 -11.89 -5.52
N GLY A 37 -10.36 -12.30 -5.61
CA GLY A 37 -9.78 -12.92 -6.80
C GLY A 37 -9.74 -12.00 -8.02
N ARG A 38 -9.88 -10.67 -7.83
CA ARG A 38 -9.96 -9.68 -8.90
C ARG A 38 -9.12 -8.46 -8.57
N PRO A 39 -8.44 -7.87 -9.57
CA PRO A 39 -7.66 -6.65 -9.36
C PRO A 39 -8.57 -5.48 -8.99
N LEU A 40 -8.01 -4.54 -8.23
CA LEU A 40 -8.64 -3.25 -8.01
C LEU A 40 -8.64 -2.45 -9.32
N SER A 41 -9.69 -1.66 -9.54
CA SER A 41 -9.73 -0.76 -10.70
C SER A 41 -8.59 0.26 -10.64
N SER A 42 -8.12 0.72 -11.79
CA SER A 42 -7.09 1.75 -11.89
C SER A 42 -7.50 3.05 -11.17
N ASP A 43 -8.78 3.41 -11.22
CA ASP A 43 -9.32 4.57 -10.51
C ASP A 43 -9.29 4.38 -9.00
N THR A 44 -9.69 3.20 -8.51
CA THR A 44 -9.60 2.87 -7.08
C THR A 44 -8.16 2.97 -6.59
N ARG A 45 -7.20 2.36 -7.32
CA ARG A 45 -5.77 2.38 -6.95
C ARG A 45 -5.22 3.81 -6.85
N ARG A 46 -5.58 4.68 -7.79
CA ARG A 46 -5.15 6.10 -7.79
C ARG A 46 -5.82 6.92 -6.69
N GLN A 47 -7.07 6.63 -6.34
CA GLN A 47 -7.82 7.41 -5.35
C GLN A 47 -7.60 6.97 -3.92
N LEU A 48 -7.11 5.75 -3.67
CA LEU A 48 -6.98 5.18 -2.32
C LEU A 48 -6.25 6.11 -1.34
N ALA A 49 -5.03 6.52 -1.65
CA ALA A 49 -4.25 7.39 -0.77
C ALA A 49 -4.91 8.76 -0.58
N ILE A 50 -5.49 9.31 -1.65
CA ILE A 50 -6.22 10.59 -1.62
C ILE A 50 -7.40 10.50 -0.65
N GLU A 51 -8.22 9.46 -0.78
CA GLU A 51 -9.38 9.26 0.10
C GLU A 51 -8.95 8.96 1.54
N LEU A 52 -7.90 8.18 1.75
CA LEU A 52 -7.36 7.92 3.09
C LEU A 52 -6.85 9.20 3.76
N SER A 53 -6.22 10.11 3.01
CA SER A 53 -5.73 11.39 3.53
C SER A 53 -6.83 12.32 4.06
N LYS A 54 -8.07 12.17 3.57
CA LYS A 54 -9.22 12.96 4.03
C LYS A 54 -9.73 12.50 5.41
N ARG A 55 -9.29 11.34 5.89
CA ARG A 55 -9.75 10.72 7.15
C ARG A 55 -8.70 10.97 8.23
N PRO A 56 -8.90 11.90 9.17
CA PRO A 56 -7.88 12.30 10.15
C PRO A 56 -7.48 11.18 11.13
N TYR A 57 -8.27 10.11 11.21
CA TYR A 57 -8.02 8.95 12.07
C TYR A 57 -7.42 7.75 11.30
N ALA A 58 -7.26 7.87 9.98
CA ALA A 58 -6.70 6.80 9.16
C ALA A 58 -5.18 6.98 9.07
N PHE A 59 -4.44 5.93 9.40
CA PHE A 59 -3.01 5.84 9.13
C PHE A 59 -2.70 4.45 8.57
N SER A 60 -1.63 4.37 7.79
CA SER A 60 -1.14 3.12 7.20
C SER A 60 0.31 2.94 7.57
N VAL A 61 0.73 1.70 7.78
CA VAL A 61 2.14 1.34 8.00
C VAL A 61 2.58 0.49 6.81
N LEU A 62 3.71 0.84 6.20
CA LEU A 62 4.30 0.11 5.09
C LEU A 62 5.60 -0.53 5.56
N ALA A 63 5.84 -1.75 5.10
CA ALA A 63 7.11 -2.45 5.26
C ALA A 63 7.72 -2.63 3.87
N PHE A 64 8.94 -2.12 3.68
CA PHE A 64 9.70 -2.33 2.46
C PHE A 64 10.79 -3.37 2.73
N ILE A 65 10.85 -4.41 1.91
CA ILE A 65 11.87 -5.45 1.95
C ILE A 65 12.80 -5.21 0.76
N SER A 66 14.06 -4.85 1.02
CA SER A 66 15.03 -4.51 -0.04
C SER A 66 14.50 -3.46 -1.04
N GLY A 67 13.71 -2.50 -0.55
CA GLY A 67 13.13 -1.40 -1.35
C GLY A 67 11.78 -1.70 -2.03
N ALA A 68 11.25 -2.92 -1.93
CA ALA A 68 9.93 -3.28 -2.46
C ALA A 68 8.88 -3.35 -1.34
N PRO A 69 7.67 -2.79 -1.53
CA PRO A 69 6.57 -2.85 -0.56
C PRO A 69 5.87 -4.21 -0.51
#